data_AF-A0AAW5EW77-F1
#
_entry.id   AF-A0AAW5EW77-F1
#
_cell.length_a   1.000
_cell.length_b   1.000
_cell.length_c   1.000
_cell.angle_alpha   90.00
_cell.angle_beta   90.00
_cell.angle_gamma   90.00
#
_symmetry.space_group_name_H-M   'P 1'
#
loop_
_entity.id
_entity.type
_entity.pdbx_description
1 polymer ?
#
loop_
_entity_poly.entity_id
_entity_poly.type
_entity_poly.pdbx_seq_one_letter_code
_entity_poly.pdbx_strand_id
1 'polypeptide(L)' 'MSVEIISPQQIKKLSYYLDNWDSIDFDDKRKAADGLISTIKATSDRVQIEWKI' A
#
# COMPACT_ATOMS: atom_id res chain seq x y z
N MET A 1 -8.16 -17.40 7.97
CA MET A 1 -7.30 -16.27 7.57
C MET A 1 -7.96 -15.00 8.10
N SER A 2 -7.29 -14.29 9.00
CA SER A 2 -7.81 -13.06 9.59
C SER A 2 -7.60 -11.93 8.57
N VAL A 3 -8.67 -11.23 8.21
CA VAL A 3 -8.54 -9.99 7.42
C VAL A 3 -7.89 -8.97 8.34
N GLU A 4 -6.67 -8.53 8.02
CA GLU A 4 -6.05 -7.41 8.73
C GLU A 4 -6.82 -6.14 8.40
N ILE A 5 -7.58 -5.63 9.38
CA ILE A 5 -8.33 -4.39 9.24
C ILE A 5 -7.35 -3.23 9.43
N ILE A 6 -7.20 -2.37 8.42
CA ILE A 6 -6.37 -1.17 8.50
C ILE A 6 -6.97 -0.23 9.55
N SER A 7 -6.19 0.13 10.57
CA SER A 7 -6.65 1.02 11.64
C SER A 7 -6.80 2.47 11.16
N PRO A 8 -7.64 3.30 11.81
CA PRO A 8 -7.81 4.71 11.44
C PRO A 8 -6.51 5.53 11.46
N GLN A 9 -5.58 5.19 12.37
CA GLN A 9 -4.26 5.85 12.43
C GLN A 9 -3.39 5.47 11.22
N GLN A 10 -3.44 4.22 10.79
CA GLN A 10 -2.75 3.77 9.58
C GLN A 10 -3.35 4.42 8.33
N ILE A 11 -4.68 4.59 8.25
CA ILE A 11 -5.33 5.32 7.15
C ILE A 11 -4.80 6.75 7.07
N LYS A 12 -4.76 7.50 8.17
CA LYS A 12 -4.22 8.88 8.17
C LYS A 12 -2.77 8.94 7.69
N LYS A 13 -1.95 7.98 8.13
CA LYS A 13 -0.54 7.90 7.72
C LYS A 13 -0.41 7.58 6.23
N LEU A 14 -1.22 6.66 5.71
CA LEU A 14 -1.28 6.34 4.30
C LEU A 14 -1.74 7.52 3.45
N SER A 15 -2.78 8.25 3.90
CA SER A 15 -3.22 9.49 3.25
C SER A 15 -2.08 10.49 3.15
N TYR A 16 -1.34 10.74 4.24
CA TYR A 16 -0.18 11.62 4.19
C TYR A 16 0.86 11.20 3.15
N TYR A 17 1.19 9.90 3.08
CA TYR A 17 2.15 9.42 2.08
C TYR A 17 1.66 9.57 0.64
N LEU A 18 0.37 9.34 0.39
CA LEU A 18 -0.22 9.48 -0.95
C LEU A 18 -0.34 10.95 -1.37
N ASP A 19 -0.77 11.82 -0.44
CA ASP A 19 -0.93 13.26 -0.70
C ASP A 19 0.41 13.96 -0.98
N ASN A 20 1.52 13.41 -0.46
CA ASN A 20 2.86 13.96 -0.59
C ASN A 20 3.79 13.08 -1.44
N TRP A 21 3.24 12.22 -2.30
CA TRP A 21 3.98 11.15 -2.99
C TRP A 21 5.28 11.62 -3.67
N ASP A 22 5.25 12.74 -4.38
CA ASP A 22 6.43 13.22 -5.11
C ASP A 22 7.53 13.79 -4.20
N SER A 23 7.18 14.14 -2.96
CA SER A 23 8.05 14.80 -1.99
C SER A 23 8.64 13.86 -0.93
N ILE A 24 8.14 12.63 -0.84
CA ILE A 24 8.62 11.62 0.12
C ILE A 24 9.71 10.73 -0.46
N ASP A 25 10.54 10.17 0.42
CA ASP A 25 11.62 9.27 0.03
C ASP A 25 11.11 7.88 -0.40
N PHE A 26 12.03 7.07 -0.91
CA PHE A 26 11.71 5.72 -1.37
C PHE A 26 11.17 4.81 -0.25
N ASP A 27 11.69 4.96 0.97
CA ASP A 27 11.29 4.11 2.10
C ASP A 27 9.86 4.39 2.54
N ASP A 28 9.44 5.66 2.52
CA ASP A 28 8.07 6.05 2.81
C ASP A 28 7.11 5.64 1.69
N LYS A 29 7.54 5.68 0.42
CA LYS A 29 6.80 5.10 -0.71
C LYS A 29 6.59 3.60 -0.53
N ARG A 30 7.65 2.89 -0.12
CA ARG A 30 7.60 1.45 0.18
C ARG A 30 6.63 1.16 1.32
N LYS A 31 6.68 1.90 2.43
CA LYS A 31 5.75 1.75 3.56
C LYS A 31 4.30 1.97 3.14
N ALA A 32 4.04 2.94 2.25
CA ALA A 32 2.70 3.17 1.70
C ALA A 32 2.22 1.96 0.88
N ALA A 33 3.06 1.42 0.00
CA ALA A 33 2.76 0.23 -0.78
C ALA A 33 2.52 -0.99 0.11
N ASP A 34 3.39 -1.27 1.08
CA ASP A 34 3.26 -2.39 2.04
C ASP A 34 1.98 -2.27 2.90
N GLY A 35 1.55 -1.04 3.19
CA GLY A 35 0.34 -0.76 3.93
C GLY A 35 -0.95 -0.97 3.13
N LEU A 36 -0.91 -0.90 1.80
CA LEU A 36 -2.08 -0.97 0.92
C LEU A 36 -2.19 -2.28 0.13
N ILE A 37 -1.06 -2.85 -0.27
CA ILE A 37 -1.02 -4.05 -1.10
C ILE A 37 -1.14 -5.30 -0.21
N SER A 38 -2.10 -6.15 -0.54
CA SER A 38 -2.29 -7.46 0.08
C SER A 38 -1.45 -8.51 -0.64
N THR A 39 -1.61 -8.63 -1.95
CA THR A 39 -0.91 -9.63 -2.77
C THR A 39 -0.54 -9.04 -4.13
N ILE A 40 0.65 -9.38 -4.63
CA ILE A 40 1.04 -9.14 -6.02
C ILE A 40 1.18 -10.50 -6.71
N LYS A 41 0.42 -10.69 -7.78
CA LYS A 41 0.50 -11.87 -8.65
C LYS A 41 1.06 -11.42 -9.99
N ALA A 42 2.20 -11.98 -10.39
CA ALA A 42 2.82 -11.68 -11.67
C ALA A 42 2.91 -12.93 -12.54
N THR A 43 2.64 -12.76 -13.82
CA THR A 43 2.86 -13.76 -14.87
C THR A 43 3.71 -13.11 -15.98
N SER A 44 3.96 -13.84 -17.07
CA SER A 44 4.74 -13.31 -18.19
C SER A 44 4.07 -12.14 -18.93
N ASP A 45 2.74 -12.03 -18.91
CA ASP A 45 1.99 -11.03 -19.67
C ASP A 45 1.30 -9.97 -18.81
N ARG A 46 1.09 -10.24 -17.51
CA ARG A 46 0.34 -9.35 -16.62
C ARG A 46 0.83 -9.35 -15.19
N VAL A 47 0.55 -8.24 -14.52
CA VAL A 47 0.63 -8.08 -13.07
C VAL A 47 -0.76 -7.77 -12.54
N GLN A 48 -1.18 -8.51 -11.52
CA GLN A 48 -2.41 -8.30 -10.77
C GLN A 48 -2.06 -7.92 -9.34
N ILE A 49 -2.65 -6.82 -8.86
CA ILE A 49 -2.48 -6.34 -7.49
C ILE A 49 -3.81 -6.49 -6.76
N GLU A 50 -3.77 -7.16 -5.62
CA GLU A 50 -4.89 -7.24 -4.67
C GLU A 50 -4.63 -6.24 -3.54
N TRP A 51 -5.59 -5.36 -3.30
CA TRP A 51 -5.50 -4.31 -2.28
C TRP A 51 -6.13 -4.79 -0.96
N LYS A 52 -5.69 -4.21 0.16
CA LYS A 52 -6.22 -4.51 1.52
C LYS A 52 -7.56 -3.85 1.82
N ILE A 53 -8.07 -2.98 0.93
CA ILE A 53 -9.31 -2.21 1.08
C ILE A 53 -10.46 -2.78 0.25
#